data_AF-A0A8X6XCP7-F1
#
_entry.id   AF-A0A8X6XCP7-F1
#
_cell.length_a   1.000
_cell.length_b   1.000
_cell.length_c   1.000
_cell.angle_alpha   90.00
_cell.angle_beta   90.00
_cell.angle_gamma   90.00
#
_symmetry.space_group_name_H-M   'P 1'
#
loop_
_entity.id
_entity.type
_entity.pdbx_description
1 polymer ?
#
loop_
_entity_poly.entity_id
_entity_poly.type
_entity_poly.pdbx_seq_one_letter_code
_entity_poly.pdbx_strand_id
1 'polypeptide(L)'
;MASINSVVSKYQAILTPKLNFSFSGGRRTLGREGIPNRLFCILLCQNKNLFVDFLKEAGLILSQVLCEKCDVPMNFTHKRSISDGFCWVCKNRCNKICGRSKTIRIFSWFHFSKLKMEEIFLLTYEFVRGTETKEIAMEYDFSSSTLCTWWMFVSEIIFDYVKQTSQKIGGAEKVIEIDVYEFGNNLVFGGLERETKKLVLVQIPNGKEETIINTIKEWIEPGTSVYLGFKIKDVWLGEEACEHLRVEYKISVIDSERKDTNSILCVWGHVKSLLSDLNHRMDIKLCLAKYLFEKSCKEKGVDSFIQFLEIIRNINWKQRPPLHMPQEFQILRCYACEKFQVHHVKKAKNWQCKVCGEKQSLKKAFFIGSSRDCRLHVQQWNFKSGQQKMNNEFEQNNHNQYNACLEEDFSSGELYKGEDFDPTNIGDFLEENLRISENCLEISENAFDDDFPNKKQRCESYLESNIGENTSPLSFLLSCKELQVQEEIVETVAIFKDSKDENSTDPFDETSKESHSLTDNPGISSNLNCINSRAESTQYELKASVLSEARKRKTSLS
;
A
#
# COMPACT_ATOMS: atom_id res chain seq x y z
N MET A 1 9.98 -21.88 23.28
CA MET A 1 10.73 -21.87 21.99
C MET A 1 11.85 -20.85 22.10
N ALA A 2 12.94 -21.01 21.34
CA ALA A 2 13.99 -19.99 21.30
C ALA A 2 13.46 -18.67 20.73
N SER A 3 14.03 -17.53 21.16
CA SER A 3 13.74 -16.24 20.52
C SER A 3 14.31 -16.23 19.10
N ILE A 4 13.64 -15.56 18.16
CA ILE A 4 14.11 -15.53 16.76
C ILE A 4 15.52 -14.92 16.67
N ASN A 5 15.81 -13.89 17.47
CA ASN A 5 17.16 -13.33 17.59
C ASN A 5 18.21 -14.38 17.95
N SER A 6 17.94 -15.23 18.94
CA SER A 6 18.88 -16.29 19.35
C SER A 6 19.11 -17.31 18.24
N VAL A 7 18.04 -17.68 17.50
CA VAL A 7 18.16 -18.56 16.33
C VAL A 7 18.98 -17.88 15.23
N VAL A 8 18.74 -16.60 14.93
CA VAL A 8 19.57 -15.84 13.97
C VAL A 8 21.03 -15.82 14.39
N SER A 9 21.35 -15.51 15.65
CA SER A 9 22.73 -15.52 16.17
C SER A 9 23.41 -16.88 15.97
N LYS A 10 22.69 -17.97 16.26
CA LYS A 10 23.19 -19.35 16.04
C LYS A 10 23.52 -19.59 14.57
N TYR A 11 22.63 -19.22 13.65
CA TYR A 11 22.85 -19.45 12.23
C TYR A 11 23.89 -18.50 11.62
N GLN A 12 24.04 -17.29 12.16
CA GLN A 12 25.16 -16.40 11.85
C GLN A 12 26.49 -17.08 12.23
N ALA A 13 26.57 -17.69 13.42
CA ALA A 13 27.76 -18.43 13.85
C ALA A 13 28.05 -19.67 12.98
N ILE A 14 27.03 -20.36 12.45
CA ILE A 14 27.20 -21.50 11.53
C ILE A 14 27.72 -21.07 10.15
N LEU A 15 27.25 -19.91 9.67
CA LEU A 15 27.60 -19.40 8.33
C LEU A 15 28.94 -18.65 8.32
N THR A 16 29.30 -17.97 9.40
CA THR A 16 30.49 -17.09 9.47
C THR A 16 31.81 -17.79 9.11
N PRO A 17 32.13 -19.01 9.62
CA PRO A 17 33.39 -19.69 9.29
C PRO A 17 33.56 -20.05 7.81
N LYS A 18 32.48 -20.01 7.02
CA LYS A 18 32.52 -20.28 5.58
C LYS A 18 32.88 -19.04 4.76
N LEU A 19 33.02 -17.89 5.41
CA LEU A 19 33.26 -16.61 4.77
C LEU A 19 34.71 -16.19 4.93
N ASN A 20 35.43 -16.14 3.80
CA ASN A 20 36.78 -15.62 3.73
C ASN A 20 36.74 -14.25 3.05
N PHE A 21 36.79 -13.19 3.84
CA PHE A 21 36.91 -11.83 3.31
C PHE A 21 38.35 -11.33 3.44
N SER A 22 38.87 -10.69 2.39
CA SER A 22 40.20 -10.10 2.36
C SER A 22 40.31 -8.76 3.11
N PHE A 23 39.22 -8.29 3.73
CA PHE A 23 39.15 -6.98 4.40
C PHE A 23 38.67 -7.09 5.85
N SER A 24 39.10 -6.13 6.68
CA SER A 24 38.92 -6.11 8.15
C SER A 24 37.48 -5.97 8.66
N GLY A 25 36.51 -5.74 7.75
CA GLY A 25 35.08 -5.63 8.04
C GLY A 25 34.36 -6.95 8.34
N GLY A 26 35.08 -8.08 8.29
CA GLY A 26 34.54 -9.45 8.43
C GLY A 26 33.63 -9.72 9.64
N ARG A 27 33.84 -9.03 10.77
CA ARG A 27 33.24 -9.35 12.08
C ARG A 27 31.72 -9.12 12.21
N ARG A 28 31.09 -8.42 11.26
CA ARG A 28 29.62 -8.18 11.22
C ARG A 28 29.05 -8.34 9.81
N THR A 29 29.69 -9.17 9.00
CA THR A 29 29.34 -9.35 7.58
C THR A 29 27.95 -9.91 7.37
N LEU A 30 27.42 -10.65 8.35
CA LEU A 30 26.07 -11.23 8.34
C LEU A 30 25.05 -10.43 9.17
N GLY A 31 25.41 -9.20 9.54
CA GLY A 31 24.61 -8.32 10.39
C GLY A 31 25.15 -8.19 11.81
N ARG A 32 24.39 -7.48 12.65
CA ARG A 32 24.64 -7.46 14.10
C ARG A 32 24.20 -8.80 14.69
N GLU A 33 24.73 -9.16 15.85
CA GLU A 33 24.34 -10.39 16.52
C GLU A 33 22.82 -10.45 16.71
N GLY A 34 22.20 -11.51 16.18
CA GLY A 34 20.75 -11.74 16.23
C GLY A 34 19.94 -10.91 15.25
N ILE A 35 20.56 -10.00 14.49
CA ILE A 35 19.91 -9.15 13.50
C ILE A 35 20.47 -9.47 12.11
N PRO A 36 19.68 -10.10 11.23
CA PRO A 36 20.15 -10.53 9.92
C PRO A 36 20.28 -9.35 8.96
N ASN A 37 21.27 -9.42 8.06
CA ASN A 37 21.32 -8.54 6.89
C ASN A 37 20.98 -9.31 5.59
N ARG A 38 20.94 -8.59 4.45
CA ARG A 38 20.67 -9.18 3.13
C ARG A 38 21.58 -10.38 2.83
N LEU A 39 22.88 -10.26 3.13
CA LEU A 39 23.85 -11.33 2.87
C LEU A 39 23.55 -12.59 3.70
N PHE A 40 23.18 -12.43 4.98
CA PHE A 40 22.72 -13.56 5.80
C PHE A 40 21.54 -14.28 5.15
N CYS A 41 20.52 -13.55 4.73
CA CYS A 41 19.33 -14.13 4.11
C CYS A 41 19.69 -14.91 2.83
N ILE A 42 20.54 -14.35 1.97
CA ILE A 42 21.00 -15.00 0.75
C ILE A 42 21.76 -16.30 1.06
N LEU A 43 22.76 -16.24 1.94
CA LEU A 43 23.60 -17.41 2.27
C LEU A 43 22.81 -18.51 2.98
N LEU A 44 21.87 -18.13 3.85
CA LEU A 44 20.97 -19.07 4.49
C LEU A 44 20.13 -19.80 3.43
N CYS A 45 19.53 -19.07 2.50
CA CYS A 45 18.69 -19.60 1.42
C CYS A 45 19.46 -20.45 0.40
N GLN A 46 20.78 -20.31 0.27
CA GLN A 46 21.59 -21.12 -0.65
C GLN A 46 21.67 -22.60 -0.24
N ASN A 47 21.54 -22.91 1.05
CA ASN A 47 21.57 -24.29 1.54
C ASN A 47 20.20 -24.71 2.06
N LYS A 48 19.49 -25.52 1.26
CA LYS A 48 18.13 -25.98 1.60
C LYS A 48 18.01 -26.69 2.94
N ASN A 49 18.97 -27.54 3.32
CA ASN A 49 18.91 -28.22 4.62
C ASN A 49 18.99 -27.18 5.75
N LEU A 50 20.00 -26.30 5.67
CA LEU A 50 20.25 -25.28 6.68
C LEU A 50 19.07 -24.30 6.80
N PHE A 51 18.51 -23.87 5.67
CA PHE A 51 17.36 -22.98 5.64
C PHE A 51 16.13 -23.61 6.30
N VAL A 52 15.82 -24.87 5.96
CA VAL A 52 14.70 -25.60 6.56
C VAL A 52 14.89 -25.80 8.06
N ASP A 53 16.11 -26.12 8.49
CA ASP A 53 16.42 -26.27 9.92
C ASP A 53 16.22 -24.94 10.64
N PHE A 54 16.68 -23.82 10.06
CA PHE A 54 16.45 -22.48 10.60
C PHE A 54 14.96 -22.20 10.76
N LEU A 55 14.15 -22.48 9.73
CA LEU A 55 12.71 -22.23 9.79
C LEU A 55 12.02 -23.06 10.88
N LYS A 56 12.45 -24.31 11.11
CA LYS A 56 11.92 -25.15 12.20
C LYS A 56 12.32 -24.61 13.58
N GLU A 57 13.60 -24.29 13.77
CA GLU A 57 14.10 -23.78 15.05
C GLU A 57 13.52 -22.42 15.41
N ALA A 58 13.31 -21.56 14.40
CA ALA A 58 12.65 -20.27 14.57
C ALA A 58 11.12 -20.39 14.78
N GLY A 59 10.53 -21.59 14.56
CA GLY A 59 9.09 -21.81 14.68
C GLY A 59 8.27 -21.26 13.51
N LEU A 60 8.91 -21.01 12.37
CA LEU A 60 8.28 -20.45 11.16
C LEU A 60 7.63 -21.54 10.28
N ILE A 61 8.03 -22.79 10.48
CA ILE A 61 7.35 -23.98 9.99
C ILE A 61 7.26 -25.03 11.10
N LEU A 62 6.34 -25.98 10.97
CA LEU A 62 6.18 -27.05 11.95
C LEU A 62 7.44 -27.93 12.04
N SER A 63 7.84 -28.24 13.27
CA SER A 63 8.91 -29.21 13.57
C SER A 63 8.41 -30.66 13.58
N GLN A 64 7.10 -30.87 13.74
CA GLN A 64 6.45 -32.18 13.79
C GLN A 64 5.02 -32.10 13.24
N VAL A 65 4.57 -33.17 12.59
CA VAL A 65 3.23 -33.27 12.00
C VAL A 65 2.66 -34.65 12.27
N LEU A 66 1.41 -34.72 12.73
CA LEU A 66 0.69 -35.99 12.89
C LEU A 66 -0.01 -36.39 11.59
N CYS A 67 -0.03 -37.70 11.33
CA CYS A 67 -0.79 -38.26 10.23
C CYS A 67 -2.28 -38.31 10.60
N GLU A 68 -3.12 -37.59 9.86
CA GLU A 68 -4.60 -37.59 10.05
C GLU A 68 -5.25 -38.98 9.97
N LYS A 69 -4.58 -39.98 9.38
CA LYS A 69 -5.11 -41.35 9.29
C LYS A 69 -4.75 -42.22 10.50
N CYS A 70 -3.47 -42.21 10.82
CA CYS A 70 -2.87 -43.21 11.70
C CYS A 70 -2.47 -42.58 13.04
N ASP A 71 -2.74 -41.28 13.23
CA ASP A 71 -2.50 -40.48 14.44
C ASP A 71 -1.10 -40.62 15.05
N VAL A 72 -0.10 -40.74 14.17
CA VAL A 72 1.30 -40.89 14.56
C VAL A 72 2.17 -39.83 13.89
N PRO A 73 3.33 -39.48 14.50
CA PRO A 73 4.29 -38.56 13.91
C PRO A 73 4.74 -39.00 12.51
N MET A 74 4.64 -38.07 11.56
CA MET A 74 5.13 -38.27 10.20
C MET A 74 6.65 -38.11 10.13
N ASN A 75 7.29 -38.84 9.22
CA ASN A 75 8.72 -38.75 8.99
C ASN A 75 9.05 -37.55 8.09
N PHE A 76 10.03 -36.75 8.48
CA PHE A 76 10.61 -35.73 7.61
C PHE A 76 11.48 -36.39 6.54
N THR A 77 11.11 -36.28 5.27
CA THR A 77 11.73 -37.04 4.17
C THR A 77 12.21 -36.13 3.06
N HIS A 78 13.47 -36.27 2.68
CA HIS A 78 14.04 -35.59 1.52
C HIS A 78 13.51 -36.22 0.22
N LYS A 79 13.04 -35.37 -0.70
CA LYS A 79 12.58 -35.74 -2.04
C LYS A 79 13.08 -34.73 -3.06
N ARG A 80 13.97 -35.16 -3.95
CA ARG A 80 14.55 -34.32 -5.01
C ARG A 80 13.53 -33.87 -6.07
N SER A 81 12.42 -34.60 -6.21
CA SER A 81 11.39 -34.35 -7.22
C SER A 81 10.44 -33.19 -6.89
N ILE A 82 10.52 -32.63 -5.68
CA ILE A 82 9.66 -31.52 -5.24
C ILE A 82 10.50 -30.26 -5.04
N SER A 83 9.91 -29.09 -5.32
CA SER A 83 10.60 -27.79 -5.28
C SER A 83 11.29 -27.52 -3.95
N ASP A 84 10.63 -27.86 -2.85
CA ASP A 84 11.07 -27.54 -1.49
C ASP A 84 12.11 -28.55 -0.98
N GLY A 85 12.36 -29.64 -1.71
CA GLY A 85 13.32 -30.69 -1.33
C GLY A 85 12.87 -31.60 -0.18
N PHE A 86 11.82 -31.27 0.57
CA PHE A 86 11.35 -32.05 1.72
C PHE A 86 9.82 -32.16 1.80
N CYS A 87 9.35 -33.24 2.42
CA CYS A 87 7.95 -33.45 2.75
C CYS A 87 7.79 -34.31 4.00
N TRP A 88 6.63 -34.23 4.63
CA TRP A 88 6.22 -35.14 5.69
C TRP A 88 5.65 -36.40 5.06
N VAL A 89 6.08 -37.59 5.48
CA VAL A 89 5.55 -38.87 4.98
C VAL A 89 5.21 -39.79 6.15
N CYS A 90 3.98 -40.29 6.20
CA CYS A 90 3.59 -41.30 7.18
C CYS A 90 4.11 -42.67 6.73
N LYS A 91 5.03 -43.23 7.52
CA LYS A 91 5.58 -44.58 7.29
C LYS A 91 4.91 -45.66 8.14
N ASN A 92 3.84 -45.32 8.88
CA ASN A 92 3.16 -46.27 9.74
C ASN A 92 2.47 -47.39 8.94
N ARG A 93 2.33 -48.57 9.54
CA ARG A 93 1.70 -49.73 8.93
C ARG A 93 0.26 -49.84 9.40
N CYS A 94 -0.66 -49.46 8.52
CA CYS A 94 -2.10 -49.51 8.75
C CYS A 94 -2.68 -50.51 7.71
N ASN A 95 -2.40 -51.81 7.91
CA ASN A 95 -2.47 -52.96 6.96
C ASN A 95 -1.44 -52.96 5.82
N LYS A 96 -1.22 -51.80 5.20
CA LYS A 96 -0.09 -51.52 4.30
C LYS A 96 0.62 -50.25 4.78
N ILE A 97 1.79 -49.95 4.22
CA ILE A 97 2.47 -48.68 4.52
C ILE A 97 1.52 -47.52 4.19
N CYS A 98 1.29 -46.63 5.14
CA CYS A 98 0.30 -45.56 5.02
C CYS A 98 0.61 -44.64 3.83
N GLY A 99 1.86 -44.18 3.70
CA GLY A 99 2.35 -43.45 2.53
C GLY A 99 1.80 -42.04 2.35
N ARG A 100 0.80 -41.62 3.14
CA ARG A 100 0.26 -40.24 3.11
C ARG A 100 1.39 -39.24 3.27
N SER A 101 1.37 -38.18 2.48
CA SER A 101 2.36 -37.12 2.54
C SER A 101 1.74 -35.74 2.66
N LYS A 102 2.45 -34.82 3.31
CA LYS A 102 2.11 -33.39 3.39
C LYS A 102 3.31 -32.53 3.03
N THR A 103 3.06 -31.36 2.44
CA THR A 103 4.11 -30.35 2.23
C THR A 103 4.66 -29.86 3.56
N ILE A 104 5.92 -29.42 3.60
CA ILE A 104 6.51 -28.78 4.79
C ILE A 104 5.92 -27.38 5.04
N ARG A 105 5.26 -26.80 4.05
CA ARG A 105 4.65 -25.47 4.11
C ARG A 105 3.33 -25.43 4.90
N ILE A 106 2.76 -26.57 5.29
CA ILE A 106 1.46 -26.59 5.96
C ILE A 106 1.45 -25.69 7.20
N PHE A 107 0.35 -24.94 7.37
CA PHE A 107 0.14 -24.02 8.51
C PHE A 107 1.29 -23.03 8.70
N SER A 108 1.78 -22.46 7.59
CA SER A 108 2.73 -21.35 7.56
C SER A 108 2.40 -20.42 6.41
N TRP A 109 2.97 -19.22 6.38
CA TRP A 109 2.75 -18.27 5.28
C TRP A 109 3.27 -18.77 3.92
N PHE A 110 4.09 -19.82 3.90
CA PHE A 110 4.55 -20.44 2.66
C PHE A 110 3.44 -21.21 1.94
N HIS A 111 2.38 -21.63 2.64
CA HIS A 111 1.42 -22.65 2.17
C HIS A 111 0.69 -22.29 0.88
N PHE A 112 0.24 -21.03 0.76
CA PHE A 112 -0.63 -20.59 -0.34
C PHE A 112 0.12 -19.95 -1.51
N SER A 113 1.43 -19.76 -1.38
CA SER A 113 2.24 -19.12 -2.42
C SER A 113 2.86 -20.16 -3.36
N LYS A 114 2.94 -19.80 -4.64
CA LYS A 114 3.64 -20.59 -5.67
C LYS A 114 5.13 -20.29 -5.76
N LEU A 115 5.57 -19.22 -5.11
CA LEU A 115 6.98 -18.87 -5.00
C LEU A 115 7.73 -19.94 -4.21
N LYS A 116 9.03 -20.07 -4.46
CA LYS A 116 9.90 -20.90 -3.63
C LYS A 116 9.97 -20.32 -2.20
N MET A 117 10.22 -21.16 -1.22
CA MET A 117 10.29 -20.71 0.18
C MET A 117 11.43 -19.70 0.38
N GLU A 118 12.52 -19.88 -0.34
CA GLU A 118 13.69 -19.00 -0.35
C GLU A 118 13.33 -17.61 -0.92
N GLU A 119 12.59 -17.58 -2.03
CA GLU A 119 12.10 -16.34 -2.67
C GLU A 119 11.15 -15.59 -1.73
N ILE A 120 10.22 -16.31 -1.10
CA ILE A 120 9.29 -15.78 -0.11
C ILE A 120 10.04 -15.14 1.06
N PHE A 121 11.02 -15.83 1.62
CA PHE A 121 11.77 -15.36 2.77
C PHE A 121 12.59 -14.10 2.43
N LEU A 122 13.25 -14.10 1.26
CA LEU A 122 14.03 -12.96 0.78
C LEU A 122 13.15 -11.74 0.48
N LEU A 123 12.04 -11.93 -0.25
CA LEU A 123 11.11 -10.82 -0.54
C LEU A 123 10.50 -10.24 0.73
N THR A 124 10.17 -11.10 1.70
CA THR A 124 9.70 -10.65 3.02
C THR A 124 10.75 -9.78 3.71
N TYR A 125 12.02 -10.21 3.70
CA TYR A 125 13.13 -9.43 4.24
C TYR A 125 13.23 -8.04 3.58
N GLU A 126 13.22 -7.97 2.24
CA GLU A 126 13.34 -6.70 1.51
C GLU A 126 12.15 -5.75 1.75
N PHE A 127 10.92 -6.25 1.79
CA PHE A 127 9.76 -5.38 2.02
C PHE A 127 9.69 -4.84 3.44
N VAL A 128 9.99 -5.68 4.44
CA VAL A 128 9.90 -5.31 5.86
C VAL A 128 11.00 -4.30 6.26
N ARG A 129 12.16 -4.34 5.60
CA ARG A 129 13.22 -3.35 5.82
C ARG A 129 13.07 -2.07 5.01
N GLY A 130 12.00 -1.95 4.21
CA GLY A 130 11.71 -0.74 3.45
C GLY A 130 12.33 -0.65 2.06
N THR A 131 12.89 -1.73 1.49
CA THR A 131 13.46 -1.69 0.14
C THR A 131 12.37 -1.45 -0.91
N GLU A 132 12.65 -0.57 -1.86
CA GLU A 132 11.71 -0.18 -2.89
C GLU A 132 11.44 -1.31 -3.89
N THR A 133 10.20 -1.41 -4.37
CA THR A 133 9.80 -2.43 -5.36
C THR A 133 10.64 -2.35 -6.64
N LYS A 134 11.04 -1.16 -7.08
CA LYS A 134 11.89 -0.95 -8.26
C LYS A 134 13.28 -1.53 -8.06
N GLU A 135 13.89 -1.30 -6.89
CA GLU A 135 15.19 -1.86 -6.53
C GLU A 135 15.13 -3.39 -6.47
N ILE A 136 14.09 -3.95 -5.84
CA ILE A 136 13.91 -5.40 -5.77
C ILE A 136 13.74 -6.00 -7.17
N ALA A 137 12.98 -5.34 -8.05
CA ALA A 137 12.80 -5.78 -9.43
C ALA A 137 14.11 -5.79 -10.21
N MET A 138 14.92 -4.73 -10.09
CA MET A 138 16.21 -4.62 -10.78
C MET A 138 17.23 -5.66 -10.27
N GLU A 139 17.27 -5.91 -8.96
CA GLU A 139 18.25 -6.80 -8.35
C GLU A 139 17.92 -8.29 -8.55
N TYR A 140 16.63 -8.65 -8.49
CA TYR A 140 16.21 -10.05 -8.43
C TYR A 140 15.35 -10.52 -9.62
N ASP A 141 15.03 -9.63 -10.56
CA ASP A 141 14.26 -9.92 -11.76
C ASP A 141 12.84 -10.51 -11.49
N PHE A 142 12.21 -10.07 -10.39
CA PHE A 142 10.81 -10.41 -10.12
C PHE A 142 9.85 -9.53 -10.93
N SER A 143 8.77 -10.14 -11.43
CA SER A 143 7.71 -9.39 -12.11
C SER A 143 7.04 -8.39 -11.16
N SER A 144 6.64 -7.22 -11.68
CA SER A 144 5.93 -6.21 -10.88
C SER A 144 4.65 -6.75 -10.24
N SER A 145 3.95 -7.69 -10.91
CA SER A 145 2.76 -8.36 -10.34
C SER A 145 3.10 -9.22 -9.12
N THR A 146 4.22 -9.95 -9.17
CA THR A 146 4.71 -10.76 -8.04
C THR A 146 5.08 -9.88 -6.87
N LEU A 147 5.82 -8.80 -7.12
CA LEU A 147 6.23 -7.84 -6.10
C LEU A 147 5.04 -7.13 -5.46
N CYS A 148 4.08 -6.67 -6.26
CA CYS A 148 2.85 -6.04 -5.76
C CYS A 148 2.06 -7.01 -4.87
N THR A 149 1.83 -8.24 -5.35
CA THR A 149 1.10 -9.26 -4.60
C THR A 149 1.78 -9.58 -3.27
N TRP A 150 3.09 -9.75 -3.27
CA TRP A 150 3.83 -10.10 -2.05
C TRP A 150 3.97 -8.91 -1.09
N TRP A 151 4.14 -7.69 -1.61
CA TRP A 151 4.10 -6.48 -0.81
C TRP A 151 2.75 -6.35 -0.09
N MET A 152 1.64 -6.58 -0.80
CA MET A 152 0.30 -6.51 -0.19
C MET A 152 0.15 -7.54 0.92
N PHE A 153 0.61 -8.77 0.70
CA PHE A 153 0.63 -9.79 1.75
C PHE A 153 1.37 -9.32 3.00
N VAL A 154 2.60 -8.83 2.86
CA VAL A 154 3.41 -8.35 3.98
C VAL A 154 2.72 -7.18 4.69
N SER A 155 2.19 -6.23 3.93
CA SER A 155 1.51 -5.06 4.47
C SER A 155 0.19 -5.39 5.16
N GLU A 156 -0.59 -6.36 4.69
CA GLU A 156 -1.81 -6.84 5.35
C GLU A 156 -1.50 -7.49 6.70
N ILE A 157 -0.43 -8.27 6.78
CA ILE A 157 0.02 -8.86 8.06
C ILE A 157 0.42 -7.76 9.05
N ILE A 158 1.16 -6.75 8.56
CA ILE A 158 1.53 -5.59 9.37
C ILE A 158 0.28 -4.82 9.80
N PHE A 159 -0.66 -4.58 8.88
CA PHE A 159 -1.92 -3.90 9.16
C PHE A 159 -2.73 -4.61 10.24
N ASP A 160 -2.93 -5.93 10.13
CA ASP A 160 -3.61 -6.72 11.15
C ASP A 160 -2.95 -6.58 12.53
N TYR A 161 -1.62 -6.67 12.57
CA TYR A 161 -0.85 -6.53 13.80
C TYR A 161 -0.99 -5.14 14.42
N VAL A 162 -0.83 -4.09 13.61
CA VAL A 162 -0.94 -2.72 14.10
C VAL A 162 -2.37 -2.47 14.60
N LYS A 163 -3.39 -2.88 13.84
CA LYS A 163 -4.80 -2.81 14.25
C LYS A 163 -5.06 -3.50 15.59
N GLN A 164 -4.52 -4.70 15.80
CA GLN A 164 -4.70 -5.46 17.05
C GLN A 164 -3.93 -4.89 18.25
N THR A 165 -2.83 -4.19 18.01
CA THR A 165 -1.98 -3.60 19.06
C THR A 165 -2.26 -2.11 19.30
N SER A 166 -3.21 -1.56 18.55
CA SER A 166 -3.71 -0.19 18.69
C SER A 166 -4.58 -0.03 19.94
N GLN A 167 -4.47 1.12 20.60
CA GLN A 167 -5.26 1.58 21.75
C GLN A 167 -5.60 3.08 21.55
N LYS A 168 -6.16 3.76 22.55
CA LYS A 168 -6.37 5.22 22.50
C LYS A 168 -5.16 5.99 23.07
N ILE A 169 -4.86 7.16 22.51
CA ILE A 169 -3.82 8.08 22.99
C ILE A 169 -4.39 9.15 23.91
N GLY A 170 -3.53 9.76 24.73
CA GLY A 170 -3.93 10.85 25.63
C GLY A 170 -4.27 10.40 27.04
N GLY A 171 -5.19 11.13 27.67
CA GLY A 171 -5.61 10.98 29.05
C GLY A 171 -5.35 12.24 29.86
N ALA A 172 -5.58 12.16 31.17
CA ALA A 172 -5.32 13.27 32.09
C ALA A 172 -3.89 13.81 31.92
N GLU A 173 -3.76 15.13 31.88
CA GLU A 173 -2.49 15.87 31.74
C GLU A 173 -1.74 15.61 30.40
N LYS A 174 -2.37 14.97 29.42
CA LYS A 174 -1.79 14.77 28.09
C LYS A 174 -2.26 15.81 27.08
N VAL A 175 -1.35 16.14 26.17
CA VAL A 175 -1.60 17.09 25.09
C VAL A 175 -1.41 16.41 23.74
N ILE A 176 -2.42 16.52 22.88
CA ILE A 176 -2.41 15.91 21.54
C ILE A 176 -2.56 16.98 20.46
N GLU A 177 -1.67 16.94 19.48
CA GLU A 177 -1.83 17.67 18.21
C GLU A 177 -2.67 16.83 17.26
N ILE A 178 -3.82 17.35 16.85
CA ILE A 178 -4.74 16.71 15.92
C ILE A 178 -4.75 17.50 14.62
N ASP A 179 -4.56 16.81 13.49
CA ASP A 179 -4.67 17.41 12.17
C ASP A 179 -5.24 16.39 11.17
N VAL A 180 -5.75 16.87 10.03
CA VAL A 180 -6.18 16.00 8.94
C VAL A 180 -5.46 16.39 7.66
N TYR A 181 -4.87 15.40 7.01
CA TYR A 181 -4.21 15.57 5.74
C TYR A 181 -4.95 14.85 4.60
N GLU A 182 -4.89 15.46 3.41
CA GLU A 182 -5.55 14.97 2.21
C GLU A 182 -4.51 14.39 1.24
N PHE A 183 -4.64 13.09 0.96
CA PHE A 183 -3.79 12.33 0.05
C PHE A 183 -4.59 11.90 -1.18
N GLY A 184 -4.65 12.79 -2.18
CA GLY A 184 -5.54 12.59 -3.33
C GLY A 184 -6.99 12.53 -2.85
N ASN A 185 -7.69 11.43 -3.12
CA ASN A 185 -9.09 11.24 -2.68
C ASN A 185 -9.22 10.69 -1.25
N ASN A 186 -8.12 10.53 -0.51
CA ASN A 186 -8.13 9.94 0.83
C ASN A 186 -7.91 11.03 1.88
N LEU A 187 -8.74 11.06 2.91
CA LEU A 187 -8.53 11.88 4.09
C LEU A 187 -7.93 11.03 5.20
N VAL A 188 -6.91 11.55 5.88
CA VAL A 188 -6.22 10.86 6.97
C VAL A 188 -6.21 11.75 8.19
N PHE A 189 -6.89 11.30 9.24
CA PHE A 189 -6.81 11.86 10.57
C PHE A 189 -5.49 11.48 11.23
N GLY A 190 -4.81 12.45 11.81
CA GLY A 190 -3.57 12.26 12.56
C GLY A 190 -3.69 12.83 13.96
N GLY A 191 -3.36 12.02 14.97
CA GLY A 191 -3.26 12.45 16.36
C GLY A 191 -1.88 12.13 16.91
N LEU A 192 -1.15 13.14 17.42
CA LEU A 192 0.19 12.99 17.97
C LEU A 192 0.25 13.49 19.41
N GLU A 193 0.52 12.60 20.34
CA GLU A 193 0.76 12.94 21.74
C GLU A 193 2.14 13.60 21.90
N ARG A 194 2.19 14.82 22.46
CA ARG A 194 3.42 15.62 22.49
C ARG A 194 4.49 15.01 23.38
N GLU A 195 4.09 14.46 24.52
CA GLU A 195 5.00 13.98 25.56
C GLU A 195 5.63 12.64 25.18
N THR A 196 4.80 11.69 24.74
CA THR A 196 5.23 10.31 24.49
C THR A 196 5.51 10.03 23.01
N LYS A 197 5.12 10.93 22.11
CA LYS A 197 5.19 10.78 20.65
C LYS A 197 4.35 9.62 20.10
N LYS A 198 3.43 9.08 20.91
CA LYS A 198 2.40 8.14 20.46
C LYS A 198 1.60 8.76 19.31
N LEU A 199 1.33 7.97 18.29
CA LEU A 199 0.80 8.43 17.02
C LEU A 199 -0.35 7.53 16.55
N VAL A 200 -1.44 8.19 16.17
CA VAL A 200 -2.59 7.60 15.50
C VAL A 200 -2.64 8.18 14.09
N LEU A 201 -2.78 7.32 13.07
CA LEU A 201 -3.02 7.73 11.68
C LEU A 201 -4.14 6.87 11.10
N VAL A 202 -5.29 7.47 10.84
CA VAL A 202 -6.50 6.74 10.46
C VAL A 202 -7.09 7.34 9.20
N GLN A 203 -7.37 6.49 8.21
CA GLN A 203 -8.14 6.94 7.05
C GLN A 203 -9.60 7.17 7.46
N ILE A 204 -10.12 8.35 7.14
CA ILE A 204 -11.51 8.73 7.39
C ILE A 204 -12.27 8.86 6.06
N PRO A 205 -13.57 8.52 6.03
CA PRO A 205 -14.34 8.52 4.79
C PRO A 205 -14.64 9.93 4.24
N ASN A 206 -14.75 10.93 5.12
CA ASN A 206 -15.07 12.30 4.75
C ASN A 206 -14.68 13.27 5.88
N GLY A 207 -14.67 14.57 5.59
CA GLY A 207 -14.41 15.65 6.56
C GLY A 207 -15.68 16.20 7.23
N LYS A 208 -16.72 15.39 7.44
CA LYS A 208 -17.93 15.87 8.15
C LYS A 208 -17.66 15.93 9.65
N GLU A 209 -18.32 16.87 10.32
CA GLU A 209 -18.24 17.09 11.78
C GLU A 209 -18.42 15.78 12.56
N GLU A 210 -19.48 15.02 12.27
CA GLU A 210 -19.77 13.73 12.89
C GLU A 210 -18.61 12.73 12.75
N THR A 211 -18.03 12.63 11.56
CA THR A 211 -16.89 11.74 11.29
C THR A 211 -15.68 12.11 12.13
N ILE A 212 -15.35 13.40 12.22
CA ILE A 212 -14.23 13.90 13.02
C ILE A 212 -14.47 13.65 14.51
N ILE A 213 -15.66 14.00 15.01
CA ILE A 213 -16.06 13.78 16.41
C ILE A 213 -15.96 12.30 16.77
N ASN A 214 -16.52 11.41 15.94
CA ASN A 214 -16.48 9.97 16.19
C ASN A 214 -15.05 9.42 16.15
N THR A 215 -14.22 9.93 15.23
CA THR A 215 -12.79 9.55 15.17
C THR A 215 -12.05 10.01 16.43
N ILE A 216 -12.29 11.22 16.92
CA ILE A 216 -11.71 11.70 18.18
C ILE A 216 -12.15 10.81 19.35
N LYS A 217 -13.44 10.48 19.45
CA LYS A 217 -13.96 9.59 20.51
C LYS A 217 -13.34 8.20 20.46
N GLU A 218 -13.12 7.68 19.26
CA GLU A 218 -12.54 6.35 19.07
C GLU A 218 -11.06 6.32 19.47
N TRP A 219 -10.30 7.39 19.22
CA TRP A 219 -8.83 7.36 19.31
C TRP A 219 -8.21 8.17 20.44
N ILE A 220 -8.96 9.07 21.05
CA ILE A 220 -8.47 9.99 22.09
C ILE A 220 -9.15 9.67 23.41
N GLU A 221 -8.36 9.52 24.47
CA GLU A 221 -8.88 9.29 25.82
C GLU A 221 -9.57 10.53 26.40
N PRO A 222 -10.64 10.38 27.20
CA PRO A 222 -11.23 11.49 27.95
C PRO A 222 -10.23 12.16 28.90
N GLY A 223 -10.39 13.46 29.14
CA GLY A 223 -9.47 14.25 29.98
C GLY A 223 -8.24 14.78 29.24
N THR A 224 -8.12 14.52 27.94
CA THR A 224 -7.02 15.01 27.09
C THR A 224 -7.22 16.48 26.73
N SER A 225 -6.13 17.25 26.66
CA SER A 225 -6.12 18.54 26.00
C SER A 225 -5.68 18.41 24.53
N VAL A 226 -6.38 19.07 23.61
CA VAL A 226 -6.12 18.92 22.16
C VAL A 226 -5.84 20.26 21.49
N TYR A 227 -4.81 20.28 20.65
CA TYR A 227 -4.56 21.32 19.66
C TYR A 227 -5.16 20.87 18.34
N LEU A 228 -6.07 21.67 17.77
CA LEU A 228 -6.70 21.37 16.49
C LEU A 228 -5.98 22.10 15.35
N GLY A 229 -5.69 21.36 14.28
CA GLY A 229 -5.22 21.91 13.02
C GLY A 229 -6.25 22.82 12.37
N PHE A 230 -5.76 23.75 11.54
CA PHE A 230 -6.57 24.79 10.89
C PHE A 230 -7.81 24.25 10.17
N LYS A 231 -7.66 23.19 9.34
CA LYS A 231 -8.80 22.59 8.62
C LYS A 231 -9.87 22.06 9.57
N ILE A 232 -9.48 21.45 10.68
CA ILE A 232 -10.43 20.89 11.63
C ILE A 232 -11.19 22.02 12.33
N LYS A 233 -10.45 23.00 12.86
CA LYS A 233 -11.02 24.10 13.65
C LYS A 233 -11.91 25.02 12.83
N ASP A 234 -11.48 25.41 11.63
CA ASP A 234 -12.12 26.51 10.91
C ASP A 234 -13.07 26.03 9.79
N VAL A 235 -13.07 24.73 9.47
CA VAL A 235 -13.90 24.18 8.37
C VAL A 235 -14.85 23.09 8.83
N TRP A 236 -14.47 22.25 9.80
CA TRP A 236 -15.22 21.02 10.08
C TRP A 236 -15.82 20.91 11.48
N LEU A 237 -15.24 21.55 12.49
CA LEU A 237 -15.79 21.61 13.84
C LEU A 237 -16.25 23.04 14.13
N GLY A 238 -17.55 23.23 14.34
CA GLY A 238 -18.07 24.50 14.86
C GLY A 238 -17.76 24.68 16.36
N GLU A 239 -18.11 25.85 16.91
CA GLU A 239 -18.02 26.10 18.35
C GLU A 239 -18.89 25.13 19.17
N GLU A 240 -20.09 24.81 18.69
CA GLU A 240 -21.00 23.84 19.34
C GLU A 240 -20.38 22.45 19.44
N ALA A 241 -19.70 22.00 18.37
CA ALA A 241 -18.99 20.72 18.34
C ALA A 241 -17.80 20.69 19.31
N CYS A 242 -17.07 21.79 19.41
CA CYS A 242 -15.97 21.92 20.39
C CYS A 242 -16.50 21.89 21.82
N GLU A 243 -17.65 22.53 22.08
CA GLU A 243 -18.28 22.50 23.40
C GLU A 243 -18.82 21.11 23.73
N HIS A 244 -19.41 20.41 22.77
CA HIS A 244 -19.81 19.02 22.91
C HIS A 244 -18.62 18.10 23.27
N LEU A 245 -17.46 18.28 22.63
CA LEU A 245 -16.23 17.57 23.00
C LEU A 245 -15.77 17.88 24.44
N ARG A 246 -15.88 19.14 24.88
CA ARG A 246 -15.53 19.55 26.26
C ARG A 246 -16.46 18.94 27.30
N VAL A 247 -17.77 19.09 27.12
CA VAL A 247 -18.77 18.75 28.12
C VAL A 247 -18.98 17.24 28.21
N GLU A 248 -19.22 16.58 27.08
CA GLU A 248 -19.57 15.15 27.10
C GLU A 248 -18.33 14.25 27.17
N TYR A 249 -17.26 14.62 26.47
CA TYR A 249 -16.08 13.75 26.30
C TYR A 249 -14.87 14.19 27.13
N LYS A 250 -15.02 15.27 27.91
CA LYS A 250 -13.96 15.82 28.77
C LYS A 250 -12.68 16.16 27.99
N ILE A 251 -12.81 16.58 26.73
CA ILE A 251 -11.68 16.96 25.88
C ILE A 251 -11.53 18.47 25.90
N SER A 252 -10.39 18.97 26.39
CA SER A 252 -10.11 20.40 26.45
C SER A 252 -9.53 20.89 25.13
N VAL A 253 -10.34 21.52 24.29
CA VAL A 253 -9.86 22.16 23.04
C VAL A 253 -9.10 23.45 23.38
N ILE A 254 -7.80 23.45 23.11
CA ILE A 254 -6.92 24.61 23.32
C ILE A 254 -6.95 25.50 22.09
N ASP A 255 -7.31 26.76 22.29
CA ASP A 255 -7.14 27.78 21.25
C ASP A 255 -5.67 28.11 21.06
N SER A 256 -5.17 27.96 19.85
CA SER A 256 -3.76 28.17 19.53
C SER A 256 -3.56 28.92 18.23
N GLU A 257 -2.52 29.75 18.19
CA GLU A 257 -1.98 30.26 16.94
C GLU A 257 -1.23 29.14 16.20
N ARG A 258 -1.13 29.21 14.86
CA ARG A 258 -0.62 28.14 13.95
C ARG A 258 0.71 27.44 14.33
N LYS A 259 1.48 27.96 15.30
CA LYS A 259 2.78 27.40 15.73
C LYS A 259 2.65 26.12 16.57
N ASP A 260 1.46 25.77 17.04
CA ASP A 260 1.25 24.67 18.00
C ASP A 260 0.97 23.28 17.37
N THR A 261 0.95 23.14 16.04
CA THR A 261 0.78 21.84 15.35
C THR A 261 2.01 21.43 14.52
N ASN A 262 3.16 22.04 14.76
CA ASN A 262 4.38 21.80 13.98
C ASN A 262 4.85 20.34 14.02
N SER A 263 4.58 19.60 15.11
CA SER A 263 5.05 18.23 15.25
C SER A 263 4.26 17.28 14.34
N ILE A 264 2.92 17.40 14.34
CA ILE A 264 2.07 16.60 13.43
C ILE A 264 2.29 16.98 11.96
N LEU A 265 2.57 18.27 11.67
CA LEU A 265 2.96 18.71 10.33
C LEU A 265 4.27 18.05 9.85
N CYS A 266 5.24 17.87 10.74
CA CYS A 266 6.47 17.13 10.43
C CYS A 266 6.19 15.65 10.14
N VAL A 267 5.27 15.02 10.89
CA VAL A 267 4.81 13.64 10.61
C VAL A 267 4.24 13.55 9.19
N TRP A 268 3.44 14.52 8.75
CA TRP A 268 2.94 14.55 7.37
C TRP A 268 4.06 14.64 6.34
N GLY A 269 5.15 15.36 6.62
CA GLY A 269 6.33 15.37 5.76
C GLY A 269 6.92 13.97 5.54
N HIS A 270 7.05 13.17 6.60
CA HIS A 270 7.56 11.80 6.50
C HIS A 270 6.59 10.87 5.78
N VAL A 271 5.29 10.95 6.12
CA VAL A 271 4.25 10.12 5.49
C VAL A 271 4.15 10.44 3.99
N LYS A 272 4.28 11.71 3.58
CA LYS A 272 4.34 12.11 2.17
C LYS A 272 5.52 11.49 1.43
N SER A 273 6.72 11.52 2.03
CA SER A 273 7.89 10.89 1.42
C SER A 273 7.68 9.40 1.22
N LEU A 274 7.02 8.72 2.15
CA LEU A 274 6.69 7.30 1.99
C LEU A 274 5.65 7.09 0.87
N LEU A 275 4.65 7.97 0.77
CA LEU A 275 3.57 7.85 -0.20
C LEU A 275 3.94 8.32 -1.61
N SER A 276 4.92 9.22 -1.77
CA SER A 276 5.41 9.66 -3.10
C SER A 276 6.06 8.52 -3.88
N ASP A 277 6.61 7.54 -3.17
CA ASP A 277 7.25 6.37 -3.75
C ASP A 277 6.25 5.24 -4.04
N LEU A 278 5.04 5.36 -3.52
CA LEU A 278 4.00 4.34 -3.61
C LEU A 278 3.03 4.69 -4.74
N ASN A 279 2.92 3.76 -5.69
CA ASN A 279 2.09 3.89 -6.88
C ASN A 279 0.62 4.17 -6.47
N HIS A 280 -0.11 5.03 -7.19
CA HIS A 280 -1.50 5.44 -6.91
C HIS A 280 -2.53 4.30 -6.80
N ARG A 281 -2.11 3.04 -6.97
CA ARG A 281 -2.91 1.82 -6.90
C ARG A 281 -2.90 1.14 -5.53
N MET A 282 -2.14 1.66 -4.57
CA MET A 282 -1.93 1.00 -3.28
C MET A 282 -2.87 1.58 -2.23
N ASP A 283 -3.42 0.70 -1.40
CA ASP A 283 -4.33 1.08 -0.32
C ASP A 283 -3.58 1.89 0.73
N ILE A 284 -4.02 3.12 0.97
CA ILE A 284 -3.38 4.05 1.90
C ILE A 284 -3.30 3.46 3.32
N LYS A 285 -4.28 2.65 3.74
CA LYS A 285 -4.29 2.03 5.07
C LYS A 285 -3.09 1.13 5.29
N LEU A 286 -2.72 0.36 4.27
CA LEU A 286 -1.56 -0.54 4.30
C LEU A 286 -0.25 0.27 4.39
N CYS A 287 -0.18 1.40 3.69
CA CYS A 287 0.97 2.30 3.73
C CYS A 287 1.12 2.95 5.12
N LEU A 288 0.03 3.43 5.70
CA LEU A 288 0.00 4.00 7.05
C LEU A 288 0.41 2.96 8.09
N ALA A 289 -0.09 1.72 7.99
CA ALA A 289 0.30 0.63 8.88
C ALA A 289 1.78 0.29 8.79
N LYS A 290 2.36 0.28 7.58
CA LYS A 290 3.80 0.06 7.42
C LYS A 290 4.62 1.19 8.07
N TYR A 291 4.25 2.45 7.85
CA TYR A 291 4.91 3.59 8.48
C TYR A 291 4.87 3.49 10.01
N LEU A 292 3.67 3.24 10.53
CA LEU A 292 3.43 3.05 11.94
C LEU A 292 4.32 1.90 12.46
N PHE A 293 4.25 0.72 11.87
CA PHE A 293 5.05 -0.44 12.28
C PHE A 293 6.55 -0.15 12.36
N GLU A 294 7.12 0.50 11.35
CA GLU A 294 8.53 0.90 11.34
C GLU A 294 8.86 1.88 12.47
N LYS A 295 7.98 2.86 12.73
CA LYS A 295 8.11 3.78 13.86
C LYS A 295 8.09 3.02 15.19
N SER A 296 7.17 2.07 15.38
CA SER A 296 7.10 1.21 16.58
C SER A 296 8.41 0.47 16.82
N CYS A 297 8.95 -0.15 15.77
CA CYS A 297 10.17 -0.95 15.86
C CYS A 297 11.35 -0.07 16.29
N LYS A 298 11.49 1.12 15.69
CA LYS A 298 12.52 2.10 16.05
C LYS A 298 12.41 2.55 17.50
N GLU A 299 11.20 2.87 17.97
CA GLU A 299 10.95 3.31 19.35
C GLU A 299 11.22 2.21 20.39
N LYS A 300 10.88 0.96 20.06
CA LYS A 300 11.16 -0.21 20.92
C LYS A 300 12.60 -0.69 20.83
N GLY A 301 13.39 -0.19 19.88
CA GLY A 301 14.76 -0.66 19.63
C GLY A 301 14.81 -2.09 19.08
N VAL A 302 13.75 -2.55 18.42
CA VAL A 302 13.65 -3.90 17.84
C VAL A 302 13.84 -3.81 16.33
N ASP A 303 14.51 -4.80 15.74
CA ASP A 303 14.65 -4.90 14.29
C ASP A 303 13.30 -5.24 13.63
N SER A 304 12.93 -4.51 12.57
CA SER A 304 11.61 -4.66 11.95
C SER A 304 11.40 -6.04 11.33
N PHE A 305 12.44 -6.64 10.77
CA PHE A 305 12.35 -7.98 10.19
C PHE A 305 12.17 -9.03 11.27
N ILE A 306 12.94 -8.95 12.37
CA ILE A 306 12.75 -9.83 13.53
C ILE A 306 11.34 -9.70 14.09
N GLN A 307 10.86 -8.47 14.31
CA GLN A 307 9.51 -8.24 14.82
C GLN A 307 8.45 -8.82 13.87
N PHE A 308 8.65 -8.68 12.57
CA PHE A 308 7.76 -9.29 11.58
C PHE A 308 7.79 -10.82 11.65
N LEU A 309 8.97 -11.44 11.78
CA LEU A 309 9.10 -12.89 11.97
C LEU A 309 8.40 -13.39 13.25
N GLU A 310 8.44 -12.59 14.32
CA GLU A 310 7.72 -12.87 15.57
C GLU A 310 6.20 -12.83 15.37
N ILE A 311 5.69 -11.84 14.63
CA ILE A 311 4.26 -11.72 14.32
C ILE A 311 3.79 -12.96 13.56
N ILE A 312 4.43 -13.30 12.44
CA ILE A 312 4.03 -14.41 11.59
C ILE A 312 4.19 -15.79 12.25
N ARG A 313 5.14 -15.94 13.19
CA ARG A 313 5.27 -17.13 14.03
C ARG A 313 4.04 -17.36 14.91
N ASN A 314 3.43 -16.28 15.40
CA ASN A 314 2.30 -16.34 16.33
C ASN A 314 0.93 -16.33 15.64
N ILE A 315 0.88 -16.20 14.31
CA ILE A 315 -0.37 -16.28 13.55
C ILE A 315 -0.89 -17.72 13.50
N ASN A 316 -2.19 -17.90 13.78
CA ASN A 316 -2.86 -19.18 13.56
C ASN A 316 -3.17 -19.41 12.06
N TRP A 317 -2.18 -19.92 11.33
CA TRP A 317 -2.28 -20.21 9.90
C TRP A 317 -3.32 -21.28 9.52
N LYS A 318 -3.90 -22.01 10.48
CA LYS A 318 -5.02 -22.93 10.23
C LYS A 318 -6.33 -22.20 9.97
N GLN A 319 -6.52 -21.08 10.66
CA GLN A 319 -7.78 -20.31 10.66
C GLN A 319 -7.69 -19.05 9.80
N ARG A 320 -6.48 -18.59 9.48
CA ARG A 320 -6.31 -17.44 8.59
C ARG A 320 -6.85 -17.79 7.20
N PRO A 321 -7.83 -17.04 6.66
CA PRO A 321 -8.29 -17.25 5.30
C PRO A 321 -7.13 -17.07 4.31
N PRO A 322 -7.17 -17.73 3.14
CA PRO A 322 -6.24 -17.41 2.06
C PRO A 322 -6.36 -15.92 1.78
N LEU A 323 -5.22 -15.25 1.64
CA LEU A 323 -5.18 -13.81 1.37
C LEU A 323 -6.13 -13.48 0.24
N HIS A 324 -6.95 -12.45 0.45
CA HIS A 324 -7.82 -11.93 -0.58
C HIS A 324 -6.94 -11.18 -1.58
N MET A 325 -6.23 -11.92 -2.44
CA MET A 325 -5.46 -11.35 -3.53
C MET A 325 -6.41 -10.44 -4.33
N PRO A 326 -6.12 -9.13 -4.47
CA PRO A 326 -6.96 -8.25 -5.25
C PRO A 326 -7.08 -8.86 -6.64
N GLN A 327 -8.32 -9.08 -7.05
CA GLN A 327 -8.58 -9.75 -8.29
C GLN A 327 -8.17 -8.81 -9.41
N GLU A 328 -7.09 -9.14 -10.13
CA GLU A 328 -6.65 -8.35 -11.26
C GLU A 328 -7.70 -8.42 -12.38
N PHE A 329 -7.98 -7.26 -12.96
CA PHE A 329 -8.83 -7.13 -14.13
C PHE A 329 -7.96 -6.79 -15.34
N GLN A 330 -8.43 -7.21 -16.51
CA GLN A 330 -7.80 -6.94 -17.79
C GLN A 330 -8.82 -6.39 -18.77
N ILE A 331 -8.34 -5.51 -19.66
CA ILE A 331 -9.13 -4.97 -20.76
C ILE A 331 -8.82 -5.74 -22.03
N LEU A 332 -9.85 -6.35 -22.61
CA LEU A 332 -9.78 -7.10 -23.86
C LEU A 332 -10.61 -6.39 -24.94
N ARG A 333 -10.18 -6.45 -26.20
CA ARG A 333 -10.94 -5.95 -27.35
C ARG A 333 -11.56 -7.14 -28.08
N CYS A 334 -12.88 -7.10 -28.32
CA CYS A 334 -13.53 -8.14 -29.10
C CYS A 334 -13.08 -8.07 -30.56
N TYR A 335 -12.80 -9.21 -31.20
CA TYR A 335 -12.43 -9.21 -32.63
C TYR A 335 -13.60 -8.85 -33.56
N ALA A 336 -14.84 -9.18 -33.15
CA ALA A 336 -16.03 -9.00 -33.99
C ALA A 336 -16.64 -7.60 -33.83
N CYS A 337 -17.06 -7.24 -32.61
CA CYS A 337 -17.72 -5.94 -32.36
C CYS A 337 -16.74 -4.83 -31.97
N GLU A 338 -15.44 -5.13 -31.87
CA GLU A 338 -14.36 -4.19 -31.54
C GLU A 338 -14.47 -3.46 -30.18
N LYS A 339 -15.48 -3.75 -29.37
CA LYS A 339 -15.69 -3.11 -28.06
C LYS A 339 -14.66 -3.62 -27.04
N PHE A 340 -14.09 -2.68 -26.30
CA PHE A 340 -13.25 -2.95 -25.15
C PHE A 340 -14.11 -3.37 -23.95
N GLN A 341 -13.66 -4.38 -23.22
CA GLN A 341 -14.40 -4.98 -22.11
C GLN A 341 -13.50 -5.36 -20.96
N VAL A 342 -14.03 -5.20 -19.74
CA VAL A 342 -13.36 -5.57 -18.50
C VAL A 342 -13.62 -7.05 -18.17
N HIS A 343 -12.56 -7.80 -17.96
CA HIS A 343 -12.61 -9.21 -17.56
C HIS A 343 -11.69 -9.48 -16.38
N HIS A 344 -12.05 -10.45 -15.55
CA HIS A 344 -11.13 -10.96 -14.52
C HIS A 344 -9.96 -11.64 -15.23
N VAL A 345 -8.75 -11.48 -14.68
CA VAL A 345 -7.61 -12.29 -15.10
C VAL A 345 -7.88 -13.72 -14.67
N LYS A 346 -8.03 -14.61 -15.65
CA LYS A 346 -8.27 -16.05 -15.44
C LYS A 346 -7.15 -16.84 -16.11
N LYS A 347 -6.90 -18.06 -15.63
CA LYS A 347 -5.94 -18.98 -16.26
C LYS A 347 -6.36 -19.43 -17.66
N ALA A 348 -7.68 -19.50 -17.91
CA ALA A 348 -8.21 -19.86 -19.22
C ALA A 348 -7.96 -18.72 -20.21
N LYS A 349 -7.41 -19.05 -21.38
CA LYS A 349 -7.17 -18.09 -22.48
C LYS A 349 -8.40 -17.85 -23.35
N ASN A 350 -9.59 -18.25 -22.91
CA ASN A 350 -10.81 -18.16 -23.72
C ASN A 350 -11.81 -17.26 -22.99
N TRP A 351 -12.51 -16.41 -23.72
CA TRP A 351 -13.51 -15.51 -23.18
C TRP A 351 -14.65 -15.29 -24.17
N GLN A 352 -15.78 -14.81 -23.65
CA GLN A 352 -16.97 -14.51 -24.46
C GLN A 352 -17.26 -13.02 -24.37
N CYS A 353 -17.49 -12.39 -25.52
CA CYS A 353 -17.91 -11.00 -25.61
C CYS A 353 -19.30 -10.84 -24.99
N LYS A 354 -19.45 -9.94 -24.01
CA LYS A 354 -20.75 -9.62 -23.39
C LYS A 354 -21.64 -8.75 -24.28
N VAL A 355 -21.07 -8.12 -25.30
CA VAL A 355 -21.81 -7.24 -26.22
C VAL A 355 -22.39 -8.04 -27.39
N CYS A 356 -21.56 -8.80 -28.11
CA CYS A 356 -21.97 -9.54 -29.31
C CYS A 356 -22.06 -11.06 -29.12
N GLY A 357 -21.74 -11.58 -27.93
CA GLY A 357 -21.85 -13.02 -27.63
C GLY A 357 -20.71 -13.90 -28.17
N GLU A 358 -19.79 -13.37 -28.99
CA GLU A 358 -18.75 -14.17 -29.64
C GLU A 358 -17.72 -14.75 -28.68
N LYS A 359 -17.39 -16.04 -28.88
CA LYS A 359 -16.37 -16.76 -28.12
C LYS A 359 -15.03 -16.65 -28.82
N GLN A 360 -14.00 -16.26 -28.08
CA GLN A 360 -12.71 -15.87 -28.66
C GLN A 360 -11.55 -16.19 -27.72
N SER A 361 -10.37 -16.37 -28.32
CA SER A 361 -9.12 -16.56 -27.58
C SER A 361 -8.51 -15.22 -27.19
N LEU A 362 -7.85 -15.20 -26.04
CA LEU A 362 -7.13 -14.07 -25.49
C LEU A 362 -5.79 -13.96 -26.22
N LYS A 363 -5.72 -13.04 -27.19
CA LYS A 363 -4.50 -12.72 -27.93
C LYS A 363 -3.65 -11.66 -27.22
N LYS A 364 -4.30 -10.59 -26.73
CA LYS A 364 -3.63 -9.45 -26.08
C LYS A 364 -4.53 -8.85 -25.00
N ALA A 365 -3.97 -8.57 -23.83
CA ALA A 365 -4.55 -7.66 -22.85
C ALA A 365 -4.06 -6.24 -23.16
N PHE A 366 -4.99 -5.31 -23.33
CA PHE A 366 -4.68 -3.91 -23.64
C PHE A 366 -4.29 -3.11 -22.39
N PHE A 367 -4.78 -3.54 -21.23
CA PHE A 367 -4.46 -2.98 -19.93
C PHE A 367 -4.76 -4.01 -18.84
N ILE A 368 -3.99 -3.99 -17.76
CA ILE A 368 -4.22 -4.81 -16.56
C ILE A 368 -4.14 -3.88 -15.35
N GLY A 369 -5.14 -3.96 -14.46
CA GLY A 369 -5.22 -3.09 -13.29
C GLY A 369 -6.41 -3.38 -12.39
N SER A 370 -6.77 -2.39 -11.58
CA SER A 370 -7.91 -2.47 -10.68
C SER A 370 -9.22 -2.48 -11.45
N SER A 371 -10.29 -2.95 -10.81
CA SER A 371 -11.63 -2.95 -11.40
C SER A 371 -12.08 -1.54 -11.81
N ARG A 372 -11.75 -0.52 -11.01
CA ARG A 372 -12.09 0.89 -11.27
C ARG A 372 -11.32 1.43 -12.47
N ASP A 373 -10.01 1.24 -12.51
CA ASP A 373 -9.17 1.74 -13.61
C ASP A 373 -9.57 1.10 -14.93
N CYS A 374 -9.80 -0.22 -14.93
CA CYS A 374 -10.27 -0.93 -16.11
C CYS A 374 -11.61 -0.39 -16.61
N ARG A 375 -12.55 -0.07 -15.72
CA ARG A 375 -13.85 0.53 -16.10
C ARG A 375 -13.66 1.92 -16.72
N LEU A 376 -12.84 2.78 -16.12
CA LEU A 376 -12.58 4.13 -16.63
C LEU A 376 -11.94 4.10 -18.02
N HIS A 377 -10.90 3.27 -18.21
CA HIS A 377 -10.26 3.10 -19.51
C HIS A 377 -11.21 2.52 -20.57
N VAL A 378 -12.01 1.51 -20.23
CA VAL A 378 -13.01 0.94 -21.15
C VAL A 378 -14.02 1.99 -21.58
N GLN A 379 -14.53 2.80 -20.65
CA GLN A 379 -15.46 3.89 -20.95
C GLN A 379 -14.83 4.89 -21.91
N GLN A 380 -13.63 5.38 -21.60
CA GLN A 380 -12.90 6.35 -22.44
C GLN A 380 -12.62 5.79 -23.85
N TRP A 381 -12.14 4.55 -23.96
CA TRP A 381 -11.77 3.98 -25.26
C TRP A 381 -12.98 3.63 -26.13
N ASN A 382 -14.06 3.10 -25.53
CA ASN A 382 -15.29 2.85 -26.27
C ASN A 382 -15.98 4.15 -26.71
N PHE A 383 -15.89 5.22 -25.91
CA PHE A 383 -16.39 6.54 -26.28
C PHE A 383 -15.63 7.13 -27.47
N LYS A 384 -14.28 7.16 -27.39
CA LYS A 384 -13.43 7.60 -28.51
C LYS A 384 -13.64 6.78 -29.78
N SER A 385 -13.76 5.46 -29.66
CA SER A 385 -14.05 4.58 -30.79
C SER A 385 -15.43 4.84 -31.40
N GLY A 386 -16.43 5.25 -30.60
CA GLY A 386 -17.74 5.66 -31.09
C GLY A 386 -17.68 6.98 -31.87
N GLN A 387 -16.99 7.98 -31.35
CA GLN A 387 -16.81 9.28 -32.03
C GLN A 387 -16.11 9.13 -33.38
N GLN A 388 -15.04 8.34 -33.45
CA GLN A 388 -14.34 8.09 -34.71
C GLN A 388 -15.22 7.40 -35.76
N LYS A 389 -16.09 6.46 -35.35
CA LYS A 389 -17.03 5.82 -36.29
C LYS A 389 -18.05 6.83 -36.81
N MET A 390 -18.61 7.68 -35.94
CA MET A 390 -19.54 8.73 -36.37
C MET A 390 -18.87 9.78 -37.28
N ASN A 391 -17.65 10.20 -36.98
CA ASN A 391 -16.92 11.15 -37.84
C ASN A 391 -16.61 10.55 -39.21
N ASN A 392 -16.14 9.30 -39.25
CA ASN A 392 -15.87 8.61 -40.52
C ASN A 392 -17.15 8.37 -41.34
N GLU A 393 -18.28 8.04 -40.68
CA GLU A 393 -19.58 7.91 -41.33
C GLU A 393 -20.11 9.26 -41.85
N PHE A 394 -19.86 10.36 -41.13
CA PHE A 394 -20.21 11.72 -41.57
C PHE A 394 -19.35 12.17 -42.76
N GLU A 395 -18.05 11.87 -42.76
CA GLU A 395 -17.15 12.14 -43.88
C GLU A 395 -17.50 11.31 -45.12
N GLN A 396 -17.84 10.02 -44.96
CA GLN A 396 -18.30 9.17 -46.06
C GLN A 396 -19.65 9.63 -46.61
N ASN A 397 -20.59 10.04 -45.75
CA ASN A 397 -21.88 10.55 -46.20
C ASN A 397 -21.74 11.91 -46.91
N ASN A 398 -20.88 12.82 -46.42
CA ASN A 398 -20.60 14.07 -47.13
C ASN A 398 -19.90 13.82 -48.47
N HIS A 399 -18.98 12.87 -48.56
CA HIS A 399 -18.33 12.53 -49.83
C HIS A 399 -19.31 11.89 -50.82
N ASN A 400 -20.22 11.03 -50.35
CA ASN A 400 -21.28 10.45 -51.17
C ASN A 400 -22.33 11.50 -51.61
N GLN A 401 -22.66 12.48 -50.75
CA GLN A 401 -23.56 13.58 -51.09
C GLN A 401 -22.93 14.55 -52.10
N TYR A 402 -21.62 14.81 -51.99
CA TYR A 402 -20.87 15.61 -52.97
C TYR A 402 -20.80 14.92 -54.34
N ASN A 403 -20.62 13.59 -54.36
CA ASN A 403 -20.64 12.80 -55.60
C ASN A 403 -22.05 12.69 -56.20
N ALA A 404 -23.11 12.66 -55.39
CA ALA A 404 -24.49 12.66 -55.87
C ALA A 404 -24.91 14.01 -56.52
N CYS A 405 -24.46 15.15 -55.98
CA CYS A 405 -24.68 16.45 -56.62
C CYS A 405 -23.90 16.62 -57.94
N LEU A 406 -22.72 16.00 -58.08
CA LEU A 406 -21.92 16.07 -59.31
C LEU A 406 -22.49 15.25 -60.47
N GLU A 407 -23.36 14.26 -60.21
CA GLU A 407 -24.04 13.47 -61.24
C GLU A 407 -25.31 14.15 -61.79
N GLU A 408 -25.92 15.09 -61.05
CA GLU A 408 -27.11 15.83 -61.51
C GLU A 408 -26.76 17.09 -62.33
N ASP A 409 -25.57 17.69 -62.15
CA ASP A 409 -25.16 18.93 -62.84
C ASP A 409 -24.37 18.72 -64.15
N PHE A 410 -24.13 17.47 -64.57
CA PHE A 410 -23.38 17.13 -65.80
C PHE A 410 -24.25 16.81 -67.03
N SER A 411 -25.42 17.45 -67.17
CA SER A 411 -26.27 17.39 -68.37
C SER A 411 -26.44 18.73 -69.12
N SER A 412 -25.79 19.82 -68.71
CA SER A 412 -25.82 21.07 -69.48
C SER A 412 -24.45 21.74 -69.47
N GLY A 413 -23.63 21.39 -70.47
CA GLY A 413 -22.37 22.07 -70.71
C GLY A 413 -22.60 23.48 -71.25
N GLU A 414 -21.77 24.42 -70.79
CA GLU A 414 -21.04 25.30 -71.70
C GLU A 414 -19.86 26.00 -70.98
N LEU A 415 -18.79 26.14 -71.76
CA LEU A 415 -17.42 26.44 -71.37
C LEU A 415 -17.18 27.96 -71.53
N TYR A 416 -16.65 28.64 -70.52
CA TYR A 416 -16.01 29.96 -70.72
C TYR A 416 -14.55 29.93 -70.27
N LYS A 417 -13.69 30.35 -71.20
CA LYS A 417 -12.23 30.50 -71.08
C LYS A 417 -11.86 31.97 -70.82
N GLY A 418 -10.72 32.16 -70.14
CA GLY A 418 -9.89 33.37 -70.15
C GLY A 418 -9.71 33.94 -68.73
N GLU A 419 -8.54 34.37 -68.26
CA GLU A 419 -7.19 34.54 -68.82
C GLU A 419 -6.17 34.49 -67.66
N ASP A 420 -4.89 34.29 -68.00
CA ASP A 420 -3.76 34.13 -67.09
C ASP A 420 -3.54 35.32 -66.13
N PHE A 421 -3.26 35.05 -64.85
CA PHE A 421 -2.74 36.03 -63.88
C PHE A 421 -1.62 35.44 -63.01
N ASP A 422 -0.61 36.27 -62.78
CA ASP A 422 0.80 36.07 -62.38
C ASP A 422 1.01 35.59 -60.91
N PRO A 423 1.99 34.70 -60.60
CA PRO A 423 2.11 34.03 -59.31
C PRO A 423 3.03 34.79 -58.31
N THR A 424 2.67 36.03 -57.99
CA THR A 424 3.53 36.91 -57.16
C THR A 424 2.85 37.43 -55.89
N ASN A 425 1.72 36.85 -55.47
CA ASN A 425 1.10 37.24 -54.18
C ASN A 425 0.46 36.08 -53.38
N ILE A 426 1.24 35.01 -53.15
CA ILE A 426 0.90 33.90 -52.23
C ILE A 426 1.20 34.26 -50.74
N GLY A 427 1.65 35.49 -50.46
CA GLY A 427 1.87 35.98 -49.10
C GLY A 427 0.58 36.28 -48.33
N ASP A 428 -0.43 36.82 -49.00
CA ASP A 428 -1.57 37.44 -48.31
C ASP A 428 -2.78 36.52 -48.08
N PHE A 429 -2.76 35.26 -48.57
CA PHE A 429 -3.86 34.30 -48.37
C PHE A 429 -3.61 33.29 -47.22
N LEU A 430 -2.37 33.20 -46.72
CA LEU A 430 -2.02 32.31 -45.60
C LEU A 430 -2.11 33.00 -44.23
N GLU A 431 -2.30 34.31 -44.18
CA GLU A 431 -2.33 35.06 -42.91
C GLU A 431 -3.74 35.22 -42.29
N GLU A 432 -4.80 34.81 -43.01
CA GLU A 432 -6.18 34.84 -42.50
C GLU A 432 -6.64 33.49 -41.90
N ASN A 433 -5.96 32.37 -42.22
CA ASN A 433 -6.31 31.03 -41.68
C ASN A 433 -5.39 30.54 -40.55
N LEU A 434 -4.35 31.29 -40.18
CA LEU A 434 -3.46 30.99 -39.04
C LEU A 434 -3.79 31.80 -37.77
N ARG A 435 -4.87 32.60 -37.77
CA ARG A 435 -5.34 33.36 -36.60
C ARG A 435 -6.51 32.73 -35.83
N ILE A 436 -6.85 31.46 -36.09
CA ILE A 436 -7.93 30.75 -35.37
C ILE A 436 -7.39 29.63 -34.45
N SER A 437 -6.07 29.39 -34.38
CA SER A 437 -5.49 28.35 -33.50
C SER A 437 -4.65 28.85 -32.32
N GLU A 438 -4.65 30.14 -32.01
CA GLU A 438 -3.99 30.68 -30.82
C GLU A 438 -4.91 31.66 -30.09
N ASN A 439 -5.84 31.08 -29.33
CA ASN A 439 -6.64 31.61 -28.21
C ASN A 439 -7.72 30.54 -27.94
N CYS A 440 -7.64 29.62 -26.98
CA CYS A 440 -7.34 29.84 -25.57
C CYS A 440 -6.87 28.53 -24.90
N LEU A 441 -5.65 28.56 -24.39
CA LEU A 441 -5.20 27.83 -23.21
C LEU A 441 -4.70 28.91 -22.23
N GLU A 442 -4.96 28.72 -20.94
CA GLU A 442 -4.73 29.63 -19.79
C GLU A 442 -5.89 30.65 -19.61
N ILE A 443 -6.63 30.68 -18.50
CA ILE A 443 -6.19 31.05 -17.15
C ILE A 443 -7.08 30.38 -16.07
N SER A 444 -6.46 30.09 -14.92
CA SER A 444 -6.99 29.59 -13.65
C SER A 444 -7.76 30.62 -12.81
N GLU A 445 -8.73 30.13 -12.02
CA GLU A 445 -9.14 30.56 -10.65
C GLU A 445 -9.30 32.07 -10.32
N ASN A 446 -10.56 32.52 -10.11
CA ASN A 446 -11.09 33.10 -8.85
C ASN A 446 -12.42 33.89 -9.03
N ALA A 447 -13.27 33.82 -7.99
CA ALA A 447 -14.45 34.65 -7.63
C ALA A 447 -15.74 34.52 -8.49
N PHE A 448 -16.82 33.92 -7.99
CA PHE A 448 -17.86 34.44 -7.06
C PHE A 448 -18.77 35.56 -7.62
N ASP A 449 -20.06 35.22 -7.59
CA ASP A 449 -21.29 36.03 -7.52
C ASP A 449 -22.02 36.56 -8.78
N ASP A 450 -23.31 36.18 -8.77
CA ASP A 450 -24.54 36.83 -9.23
C ASP A 450 -25.16 36.64 -10.64
N ASP A 451 -26.47 36.34 -10.56
CA ASP A 451 -27.59 36.51 -11.50
C ASP A 451 -27.91 35.49 -12.63
N PHE A 452 -28.86 34.60 -12.33
CA PHE A 452 -30.01 34.23 -13.20
C PHE A 452 -30.83 35.50 -13.60
N PRO A 453 -31.64 35.59 -14.69
CA PRO A 453 -32.45 34.51 -15.29
C PRO A 453 -32.75 34.56 -16.83
N ASN A 454 -33.46 33.52 -17.30
CA ASN A 454 -34.49 33.48 -18.35
C ASN A 454 -34.23 34.04 -19.78
N LYS A 455 -34.19 33.11 -20.76
CA LYS A 455 -35.07 33.19 -21.95
C LYS A 455 -35.30 31.82 -22.59
N LYS A 456 -36.46 31.26 -22.26
CA LYS A 456 -37.18 30.23 -23.03
C LYS A 456 -37.89 30.93 -24.20
N GLN A 457 -38.20 30.16 -25.26
CA GLN A 457 -39.17 30.40 -26.34
C GLN A 457 -38.67 30.99 -27.68
N ARG A 458 -38.29 30.07 -28.57
CA ARG A 458 -38.80 29.87 -29.95
C ARG A 458 -38.06 28.63 -30.49
N CYS A 459 -38.65 27.56 -30.99
CA CYS A 459 -39.95 27.33 -31.60
C CYS A 459 -40.42 25.89 -31.28
N GLU A 460 -41.61 25.76 -30.71
CA GLU A 460 -42.48 24.61 -30.92
C GLU A 460 -43.34 24.93 -32.16
N SER A 461 -43.28 24.09 -33.19
CA SER A 461 -44.42 23.70 -34.04
C SER A 461 -43.88 22.96 -35.25
N TYR A 462 -43.79 21.63 -35.20
CA TYR A 462 -43.96 20.68 -36.31
C TYR A 462 -43.81 19.27 -35.73
N LEU A 463 -44.77 18.92 -34.88
CA LEU A 463 -45.05 17.55 -34.46
C LEU A 463 -46.57 17.46 -34.40
N GLU A 464 -47.16 16.86 -35.43
CA GLU A 464 -48.32 15.98 -35.32
C GLU A 464 -48.63 15.38 -36.69
N SER A 465 -48.09 14.19 -36.94
CA SER A 465 -48.76 13.04 -37.59
C SER A 465 -47.71 12.04 -38.13
N ASN A 466 -47.29 11.11 -37.29
CA ASN A 466 -47.50 9.67 -37.52
C ASN A 466 -46.70 8.83 -36.53
N ILE A 467 -47.44 7.94 -35.88
CA ILE A 467 -47.03 6.99 -34.86
C ILE A 467 -46.26 5.84 -35.51
N GLY A 468 -45.14 5.44 -34.89
CA GLY A 468 -44.41 4.22 -35.20
C GLY A 468 -43.46 3.89 -34.06
N GLU A 469 -43.77 2.82 -33.34
CA GLU A 469 -43.13 2.32 -32.13
C GLU A 469 -41.61 2.13 -32.26
N ASN A 470 -40.83 2.62 -31.30
CA ASN A 470 -39.86 1.81 -30.53
C ASN A 470 -39.11 2.62 -29.47
N THR A 471 -38.94 1.99 -28.32
CA THR A 471 -38.45 2.51 -27.03
C THR A 471 -37.06 3.15 -27.08
N SER A 472 -36.96 4.38 -26.58
CA SER A 472 -35.72 5.16 -26.38
C SER A 472 -35.03 4.80 -25.05
N PRO A 473 -33.67 4.84 -24.96
CA PRO A 473 -32.87 4.36 -23.81
C PRO A 473 -32.90 5.24 -22.54
N LEU A 474 -33.94 6.05 -22.34
CA LEU A 474 -34.04 6.94 -21.17
C LEU A 474 -34.74 6.30 -19.96
N SER A 475 -35.36 5.11 -20.09
CA SER A 475 -35.99 4.41 -18.97
C SER A 475 -35.03 3.56 -18.13
N PHE A 476 -33.76 3.40 -18.54
CA PHE A 476 -32.78 2.58 -17.82
C PHE A 476 -31.98 3.35 -16.75
N LEU A 477 -32.02 4.69 -16.77
CA LEU A 477 -31.24 5.53 -15.84
C LEU A 477 -31.97 5.87 -14.52
N LEU A 478 -33.23 5.45 -14.36
CA LEU A 478 -34.07 5.82 -13.22
C LEU A 478 -34.40 4.68 -12.25
N SER A 479 -33.86 3.46 -12.42
CA SER A 479 -34.12 2.33 -11.50
C SER A 479 -32.96 1.92 -10.58
N CYS A 480 -31.89 2.72 -10.49
CA CYS A 480 -30.72 2.41 -9.65
C CYS A 480 -30.50 3.43 -8.51
N LYS A 481 -31.60 3.93 -7.92
CA LYS A 481 -31.58 4.66 -6.65
C LYS A 481 -32.42 3.91 -5.62
N GLU A 482 -31.91 2.77 -5.16
CA GLU A 482 -32.35 2.16 -3.89
C GLU A 482 -31.13 1.71 -3.09
N LEU A 483 -30.85 2.51 -2.07
CA LEU A 483 -30.37 2.14 -0.74
C LEU A 483 -29.56 0.84 -0.60
N GLN A 484 -28.23 0.99 -0.52
CA GLN A 484 -27.45 0.20 0.42
C GLN A 484 -26.77 1.17 1.39
N VAL A 485 -27.38 1.34 2.55
CA VAL A 485 -26.67 1.78 3.75
C VAL A 485 -25.74 0.63 4.11
N GLN A 486 -24.50 0.72 3.65
CA GLN A 486 -23.41 -0.03 4.28
C GLN A 486 -22.92 0.86 5.42
N GLU A 487 -23.01 0.36 6.64
CA GLU A 487 -22.21 0.89 7.75
C GLU A 487 -20.75 0.88 7.28
N GLU A 488 -20.19 2.07 7.06
CA GLU A 488 -18.80 2.26 6.69
C GLU A 488 -17.95 1.91 7.92
N ILE A 489 -17.40 0.69 7.92
CA ILE A 489 -16.40 0.28 8.90
C ILE A 489 -15.14 1.12 8.66
N VAL A 490 -14.86 2.06 9.58
CA VAL A 490 -13.57 2.73 9.67
C VAL A 490 -12.53 1.65 9.98
N GLU A 491 -11.58 1.44 9.08
CA GLU A 491 -10.51 0.47 9.28
C GLU A 491 -9.28 1.17 9.83
N THR A 492 -8.88 0.77 11.04
CA THR A 492 -8.11 1.61 11.96
C THR A 492 -6.71 1.10 12.26
N VAL A 493 -5.79 2.05 12.52
CA VAL A 493 -4.36 1.81 12.68
C VAL A 493 -3.73 2.83 13.65
N ALA A 494 -3.07 2.36 14.73
CA ALA A 494 -2.36 3.18 15.73
C ALA A 494 -1.28 2.39 16.48
N ILE A 495 -0.39 3.06 17.24
CA ILE A 495 0.66 2.39 18.04
C ILE A 495 0.84 2.95 19.43
N PHE A 496 1.11 2.04 20.37
CA PHE A 496 1.40 2.30 21.78
C PHE A 496 2.68 1.60 22.26
N LYS A 497 3.23 2.15 23.34
CA LYS A 497 4.34 1.61 24.14
C LYS A 497 3.80 1.32 25.54
N ASP A 498 4.05 0.11 26.02
CA ASP A 498 4.04 -0.22 27.46
C ASP A 498 5.48 -0.50 27.91
N SER A 499 5.87 0.13 29.02
CA SER A 499 7.01 -0.25 29.84
C SER A 499 6.56 -1.23 30.90
N LYS A 500 7.33 -2.31 31.03
CA LYS A 500 7.34 -3.32 32.09
C LYS A 500 6.70 -2.91 33.42
N ASP A 501 5.76 -3.72 33.89
CA ASP A 501 5.61 -4.06 35.30
C ASP A 501 5.60 -5.60 35.42
N GLU A 502 6.73 -6.15 35.85
CA GLU A 502 6.79 -7.48 36.46
C GLU A 502 6.30 -7.32 37.89
N ASN A 503 5.07 -7.78 38.17
CA ASN A 503 4.67 -8.35 39.47
C ASN A 503 3.19 -8.77 39.41
N SER A 504 2.95 -10.06 39.17
CA SER A 504 1.78 -10.72 39.73
C SER A 504 2.10 -12.19 39.98
N THR A 505 2.19 -12.48 41.26
CA THR A 505 2.15 -13.78 41.92
C THR A 505 1.06 -14.69 41.35
N ASP A 506 1.46 -15.86 40.85
CA ASP A 506 0.56 -17.02 40.74
C ASP A 506 0.60 -17.80 42.07
N PRO A 507 -0.57 -18.17 42.63
CA PRO A 507 -0.65 -18.97 43.85
C PRO A 507 -0.82 -20.44 43.48
N PHE A 508 0.17 -21.29 43.74
CA PHE A 508 -0.09 -22.70 44.02
C PHE A 508 1.01 -23.26 44.94
N ASP A 509 0.55 -23.66 46.12
CA ASP A 509 1.29 -24.27 47.21
C ASP A 509 1.37 -25.80 47.02
N GLU A 510 2.25 -26.40 47.83
CA GLU A 510 2.39 -27.82 48.19
C GLU A 510 3.19 -28.74 47.24
N THR A 511 4.46 -29.03 47.59
CA THR A 511 4.82 -30.19 48.43
C THR A 511 6.34 -30.50 48.44
N SER A 512 6.80 -31.00 49.60
CA SER A 512 8.05 -31.75 49.90
C SER A 512 9.37 -30.97 49.87
N LYS A 513 9.98 -30.64 51.02
CA LYS A 513 10.74 -31.46 52.01
C LYS A 513 12.15 -31.85 51.55
N GLU A 514 13.06 -31.74 52.53
CA GLU A 514 14.48 -32.18 52.59
C GLU A 514 15.50 -31.12 52.11
N SER A 515 16.16 -30.35 52.98
CA SER A 515 17.15 -30.63 54.06
C SER A 515 18.60 -30.69 53.57
N HIS A 516 19.50 -30.14 54.41
CA HIS A 516 20.97 -30.01 54.33
C HIS A 516 21.50 -28.71 53.72
N SER A 517 21.92 -27.69 54.48
CA SER A 517 22.97 -27.55 55.51
C SER A 517 24.38 -27.33 54.94
N LEU A 518 24.92 -26.13 55.26
CA LEU A 518 26.32 -25.80 55.57
C LEU A 518 27.35 -25.91 54.41
N THR A 519 28.01 -24.81 54.03
CA THR A 519 29.18 -24.26 54.73
C THR A 519 29.72 -22.99 54.05
N ASP A 520 30.18 -22.10 54.92
CA ASP A 520 30.91 -20.85 54.77
C ASP A 520 32.10 -20.78 53.78
N ASN A 521 32.36 -19.53 53.38
CA ASN A 521 33.65 -18.81 53.43
C ASN A 521 34.54 -18.63 52.16
N PRO A 522 35.43 -17.60 52.12
CA PRO A 522 35.18 -16.39 51.31
C PRO A 522 36.40 -15.89 50.50
N GLY A 523 36.20 -14.80 49.76
CA GLY A 523 37.23 -13.79 49.49
C GLY A 523 38.00 -13.91 48.17
N ILE A 524 37.94 -12.85 47.35
CA ILE A 524 39.07 -11.94 47.10
C ILE A 524 38.56 -10.71 46.34
N SER A 525 39.07 -9.57 46.79
CA SER A 525 38.79 -8.20 46.42
C SER A 525 39.45 -7.72 45.11
N SER A 526 39.03 -6.51 44.73
CA SER A 526 39.77 -5.47 43.99
C SER A 526 39.88 -5.58 42.46
N ASN A 527 39.14 -4.73 41.75
CA ASN A 527 39.69 -3.47 41.22
C ASN A 527 38.62 -2.65 40.49
N LEU A 528 38.21 -1.53 41.10
CA LEU A 528 37.74 -0.34 40.40
C LEU A 528 38.96 0.44 39.90
N ASN A 529 38.93 0.85 38.63
CA ASN A 529 39.42 2.14 38.08
C ASN A 529 39.92 1.96 36.64
N CYS A 530 39.11 2.37 35.68
CA CYS A 530 39.49 3.13 34.48
C CYS A 530 38.31 3.14 33.50
N ILE A 531 37.76 4.33 33.21
CA ILE A 531 37.29 4.82 31.91
C ILE A 531 36.60 6.15 32.23
N ASN A 532 37.38 7.22 32.22
CA ASN A 532 36.89 8.60 32.12
C ASN A 532 37.99 9.45 31.50
N SER A 533 38.19 9.31 30.18
CA SER A 533 38.97 10.25 29.36
C SER A 533 38.85 9.90 27.87
N ARG A 534 37.71 10.15 27.22
CA ARG A 534 37.67 10.21 25.73
C ARG A 534 36.49 10.97 25.11
N ALA A 535 35.84 11.86 25.86
CA ALA A 535 34.64 12.57 25.38
C ALA A 535 34.85 14.06 25.03
N GLU A 536 36.05 14.64 25.21
CA GLU A 536 36.22 16.10 25.06
C GLU A 536 37.07 16.54 23.84
N SER A 537 37.59 15.63 23.02
CA SER A 537 38.45 15.99 21.88
C SER A 537 37.76 16.04 20.51
N THR A 538 36.45 15.78 20.40
CA THR A 538 35.71 15.74 19.11
C THR A 538 34.77 16.93 18.87
N GLN A 539 34.65 17.87 19.81
CA GLN A 539 33.80 19.07 19.64
C GLN A 539 34.52 20.29 19.04
N TYR A 540 35.85 20.29 18.96
CA TYR A 540 36.62 21.45 18.45
C TYR A 540 36.97 21.38 16.95
N GLU A 541 36.94 20.22 16.30
CA GLU A 541 37.27 20.10 14.86
C GLU A 541 36.06 20.33 13.92
N LEU A 542 34.83 20.13 14.39
CA LEU A 542 33.61 20.32 13.57
C LEU A 542 33.18 21.80 13.43
N LYS A 543 33.61 22.70 14.32
CA LYS A 543 33.31 24.14 14.22
C LYS A 543 34.22 24.89 13.24
N ALA A 544 35.40 24.37 12.92
CA ALA A 544 36.33 25.01 11.99
C ALA A 544 35.97 24.78 10.51
N SER A 545 35.36 23.63 10.16
CA SER A 545 34.97 23.32 8.78
C SER A 545 33.79 24.18 8.30
N VAL A 546 32.76 24.35 9.15
CA VAL A 546 31.51 25.07 8.81
C VAL A 546 31.72 26.58 8.63
N LEU A 547 32.73 27.18 9.27
CA LEU A 547 33.04 28.61 9.11
C LEU A 547 33.85 28.93 7.84
N SER A 548 34.47 27.92 7.21
CA SER A 548 35.26 28.11 5.99
C SER A 548 34.39 28.08 4.71
N GLU A 549 33.29 27.34 4.72
CA GLU A 549 32.32 27.26 3.62
C GLU A 549 31.33 28.44 3.58
N ALA A 550 31.02 29.06 4.72
CA ALA A 550 30.17 30.25 4.78
C ALA A 550 30.85 31.52 4.20
N ARG A 551 32.19 31.56 4.13
CA ARG A 551 32.94 32.69 3.54
C ARG A 551 33.14 32.60 2.03
N LYS A 552 32.98 31.43 1.41
CA LYS A 552 33.10 31.25 -0.06
C LYS A 552 31.81 31.52 -0.84
N ARG A 553 30.64 31.59 -0.18
CA ARG A 553 29.34 31.88 -0.82
C ARG A 553 28.92 33.36 -0.78
N LYS A 554 29.74 34.26 -0.22
CA LYS A 554 29.45 35.70 -0.14
C LYS A 554 30.22 36.58 -1.14
N THR A 555 30.96 35.99 -2.07
CA THR A 555 31.73 36.71 -3.13
C THR A 555 31.35 36.31 -4.55
N SER A 556 30.11 35.86 -4.78
CA SER A 556 29.59 35.57 -6.14
C SER A 556 28.25 36.24 -6.44
N LEU A 557 27.89 37.29 -5.70
CA LEU A 557 26.76 38.18 -5.98
C LEU A 557 27.20 39.62 -5.65
N SER A 558 28.01 40.18 -6.56
CA SER A 558 28.22 41.61 -6.79
C SER A 558 28.62 41.79 -8.24
#